data_AF-A0A9C8AEJ0-F1
#
_entry.id   AF-A0A9C8AEJ0-F1
#
_cell.length_a   1.000
_cell.length_b   1.000
_cell.length_c   1.000
_cell.angle_alpha   90.00
_cell.angle_beta   90.00
_cell.angle_gamma   90.00
#
_symmetry.space_group_name_H-M   'P 1'
#
loop_
_entity.id
_entity.type
_entity.pdbx_description
1 polymer ?
#
loop_
_entity_poly.entity_id
_entity_poly.type
_entity_poly.pdbx_seq_one_letter_code
_entity_poly.pdbx_strand_id
1 'polypeptide(L)'
;MQFYEYADRFGGHFKCGDLSKGERDKYDQDLFISPLQVECENYFSYEVNGRIEPNPNLSAEKKKRAIYTRDALNLNAPYLVRERRKVIEEMLPI
;
A
#
# COMPACT_ATOMS: atom_id res chain seq x y z
N MET A 1 11.34 7.00 19.73
CA MET A 1 11.15 7.29 18.29
C MET A 1 11.81 6.15 17.53
N GLN A 2 11.05 5.39 16.75
CA GLN A 2 11.56 4.20 16.07
C GLN A 2 12.08 4.62 14.69
N PHE A 3 13.37 4.47 14.46
CA PHE A 3 14.00 4.79 13.18
C PHE A 3 13.85 3.60 12.25
N TYR A 4 13.10 3.79 11.16
CA TYR A 4 12.96 2.80 10.09
C TYR A 4 13.88 3.16 8.93
N GLU A 5 14.46 2.13 8.31
CA GLU A 5 15.09 2.26 6.99
C GLU A 5 14.12 2.93 6.01
N TYR A 6 14.63 3.70 5.04
CA TYR A 6 13.77 4.44 4.11
C TYR A 6 12.75 3.54 3.39
N ALA A 7 13.17 2.33 3.02
CA ALA A 7 12.31 1.32 2.38
C ALA A 7 11.18 0.80 3.29
N ASP A 8 11.34 0.90 4.61
CA ASP A 8 10.36 0.47 5.61
C ASP A 8 9.40 1.60 6.02
N ARG A 9 9.57 2.82 5.51
CA ARG A 9 8.57 3.88 5.71
C ARG A 9 7.33 3.58 4.89
N PHE A 10 6.15 3.80 5.47
CA PHE A 10 4.86 3.63 4.80
C PHE A 10 3.85 4.68 5.26
N GLY A 11 2.74 4.79 4.55
CA GLY A 11 1.65 5.72 4.85
C GLY A 11 2.13 7.16 4.91
N GLY A 12 1.75 7.87 5.97
CA GLY A 12 2.13 9.27 6.19
C GLY A 12 3.65 9.53 6.29
N HIS A 13 4.47 8.49 6.50
CA HIS A 13 5.93 8.59 6.58
C HIS A 13 6.64 8.36 5.22
N PHE A 14 5.92 7.86 4.21
CA PHE A 14 6.47 7.56 2.88
C PHE A 14 5.99 8.53 1.78
N LYS A 15 4.88 9.25 2.02
CA LYS A 15 4.15 10.14 1.08
C LYS A 15 4.87 10.37 -0.24
N CYS A 16 4.25 9.96 -1.35
CA CYS A 16 4.68 10.09 -2.74
C CYS A 16 5.59 11.32 -3.02
N GLY A 17 6.88 11.22 -2.73
CA GLY A 17 7.81 12.35 -2.74
C GLY A 17 8.75 12.32 -1.53
N ASP A 18 10.04 12.11 -1.78
CA ASP A 18 11.04 12.19 -0.73
C ASP A 18 11.29 13.65 -0.33
N LEU A 19 10.54 14.14 0.66
CA LEU A 19 10.74 15.47 1.23
C LEU A 19 12.18 15.68 1.73
N SER A 20 12.89 14.60 2.12
CA SER A 20 14.30 14.68 2.53
C SER A 20 15.26 14.88 1.35
N LYS A 21 14.80 14.65 0.11
CA LYS A 21 15.52 14.92 -1.14
C LYS A 21 14.97 16.12 -1.92
N GLY A 22 14.03 16.88 -1.34
CA GLY A 22 13.44 18.05 -1.99
C GLY A 22 12.53 17.72 -3.19
N GLU A 23 12.09 16.46 -3.33
CA GLU A 23 11.07 16.12 -4.33
C GLU A 23 9.71 16.66 -3.91
N ARG A 24 8.99 17.28 -4.85
CA ARG A 24 7.62 17.73 -4.62
C ARG A 24 6.70 16.53 -4.40
N ASP A 25 5.73 16.68 -3.51
CA ASP A 25 4.65 15.72 -3.31
C ASP A 25 3.93 15.49 -4.66
N LYS A 26 4.04 14.27 -5.18
CA LYS A 26 3.43 13.81 -6.45
C LYS A 26 2.03 13.23 -6.19
N TYR A 27 1.38 13.69 -5.13
CA TYR A 27 0.02 13.33 -4.79
C TYR A 27 -0.96 13.74 -5.92
N ASP A 28 -1.72 12.76 -6.37
CA ASP A 28 -2.78 12.88 -7.38
C ASP A 28 -4.07 12.38 -6.73
N GLN A 29 -4.98 13.31 -6.46
CA GLN A 29 -6.23 13.04 -5.75
C GLN A 29 -7.17 12.15 -6.57
N ASP A 30 -7.13 12.24 -7.91
CA ASP A 30 -8.02 11.45 -8.78
C ASP A 30 -7.58 9.98 -8.83
N LEU A 31 -6.28 9.73 -8.65
CA LEU A 31 -5.73 8.38 -8.59
C LEU A 31 -5.77 7.78 -7.18
N PHE A 32 -5.77 8.59 -6.13
CA PHE A 32 -5.76 8.11 -4.76
C PHE A 32 -7.08 7.45 -4.35
N ILE A 33 -7.00 6.37 -3.58
CA ILE A 33 -8.14 5.70 -2.96
C ILE A 33 -8.13 6.06 -1.48
N SER A 34 -9.10 6.88 -1.08
CA SER A 34 -9.28 7.25 0.32
C SER A 34 -9.80 6.05 1.13
N PRO A 35 -9.29 5.82 2.35
CA PRO A 35 -9.87 4.82 3.27
C PRO A 35 -11.29 5.21 3.73
N LEU A 36 -11.73 6.45 3.46
CA LEU A 36 -13.10 6.91 3.71
C LEU A 36 -14.02 6.73 2.48
N GLN A 37 -13.48 6.30 1.34
CA GLN A 37 -14.28 5.97 0.17
C GLN A 37 -15.06 4.67 0.46
N VAL A 38 -16.34 4.65 0.09
CA VAL A 38 -17.15 3.42 0.11
C VAL A 38 -16.45 2.32 -0.67
N GLU A 39 -16.43 1.11 -0.10
CA GLU A 39 -15.86 -0.11 -0.71
C GLU A 39 -14.38 0.03 -1.12
N CYS A 40 -13.59 0.83 -0.40
CA CYS A 40 -12.16 1.01 -0.68
C CYS A 40 -11.38 -0.31 -0.57
N GLU A 41 -11.81 -1.22 0.29
CA GLU A 41 -11.25 -2.56 0.47
C GLU A 41 -11.33 -3.40 -0.81
N ASN A 42 -12.37 -3.20 -1.63
CA ASN A 42 -12.56 -3.97 -2.87
C ASN A 42 -11.51 -3.66 -3.94
N TYR A 43 -10.72 -2.59 -3.77
CA TYR A 43 -9.65 -2.26 -4.69
C TYR A 43 -8.43 -3.17 -4.55
N PHE A 44 -8.31 -3.91 -3.46
CA PHE A 44 -7.10 -4.62 -3.07
C PHE A 44 -7.34 -6.12 -2.87
N SER A 45 -6.33 -6.92 -3.20
CA SER A 45 -6.19 -8.34 -2.88
C SER A 45 -5.04 -8.52 -1.90
N TYR A 46 -5.21 -9.40 -0.93
CA TYR A 46 -4.19 -9.74 0.08
C TYR A 46 -3.65 -11.12 -0.22
N GLU A 47 -2.40 -11.17 -0.69
CA GLU A 47 -1.76 -12.41 -1.12
C GLU A 47 -1.12 -13.13 0.07
N VAL A 48 -1.04 -14.46 -0.02
CA VAL A 48 -0.44 -15.33 1.03
C VAL A 48 1.00 -14.95 1.39
N ASN A 49 1.73 -14.33 0.46
CA ASN A 49 3.09 -13.86 0.70
C ASN A 49 3.17 -12.55 1.50
N GLY A 50 2.02 -11.97 1.90
CA GLY A 50 1.87 -10.74 2.67
C GLY A 50 1.76 -9.46 1.82
N ARG A 51 1.80 -9.57 0.49
CA ARG A 51 1.68 -8.42 -0.41
C ARG A 51 0.24 -8.01 -0.60
N ILE A 52 0.05 -6.71 -0.82
CA ILE A 52 -1.17 -6.14 -1.34
C ILE A 52 -1.00 -5.93 -2.85
N GLU A 53 -1.93 -6.46 -3.63
CA GLU A 53 -2.00 -6.27 -5.08
C GLU A 53 -3.38 -5.70 -5.47
N PRO A 54 -3.53 -5.10 -6.66
CA PRO A 54 -4.84 -4.70 -7.16
C PRO A 54 -5.77 -5.91 -7.26
N ASN A 55 -7.04 -5.74 -6.88
CA ASN A 55 -8.03 -6.80 -7.06
C ASN A 55 -8.11 -7.19 -8.56
N PRO A 56 -7.93 -8.48 -8.90
CA PRO A 56 -7.82 -8.93 -10.30
C PRO A 56 -9.09 -8.70 -11.11
N ASN A 57 -10.26 -8.60 -10.45
CA ASN A 57 -11.56 -8.43 -11.10
C ASN A 57 -11.90 -6.97 -11.45
N LEU A 58 -11.02 -6.02 -11.12
CA LEU A 58 -11.22 -4.61 -11.42
C LEU A 58 -10.99 -4.26 -12.89
N SER A 59 -11.64 -3.19 -13.35
CA SER A 59 -11.31 -2.53 -14.62
C SER A 59 -9.89 -1.97 -14.61
N ALA A 60 -9.31 -1.73 -15.80
CA ALA A 60 -7.97 -1.19 -15.95
C ALA A 60 -7.79 0.15 -15.19
N GLU A 61 -8.78 1.03 -15.22
CA GLU A 61 -8.73 2.30 -14.50
C GLU A 61 -8.73 2.12 -12.98
N LYS A 62 -9.57 1.24 -12.44
CA LYS A 62 -9.60 0.95 -11.01
C LYS A 62 -8.30 0.26 -10.56
N LYS A 63 -7.71 -0.61 -11.39
CA LYS A 63 -6.37 -1.19 -11.13
C LYS A 63 -5.30 -0.11 -11.08
N LYS A 64 -5.33 0.88 -11.98
CA LYS A 64 -4.39 2.01 -11.97
C LYS A 64 -4.46 2.78 -10.65
N ARG A 65 -5.66 3.06 -10.14
CA ARG A 65 -5.87 3.72 -8.83
C ARG A 65 -5.32 2.88 -7.68
N ALA A 66 -5.54 1.56 -7.70
CA ALA A 66 -5.01 0.65 -6.70
C ALA A 66 -3.48 0.60 -6.69
N ILE A 67 -2.86 0.50 -7.86
CA ILE A 67 -1.40 0.54 -8.04
C ILE A 67 -0.85 1.87 -7.50
N TYR A 68 -1.44 2.98 -7.94
CA TYR A 68 -1.03 4.31 -7.50
C TYR A 68 -1.07 4.46 -5.98
N THR A 69 -2.19 4.08 -5.35
CA THR A 69 -2.36 4.20 -3.90
C THR A 69 -1.40 3.30 -3.13
N ARG A 70 -1.20 2.05 -3.59
CA ARG A 70 -0.24 1.10 -3.02
C ARG A 70 1.17 1.68 -3.02
N ASP A 71 1.58 2.29 -4.13
CA ASP A 71 2.93 2.81 -4.30
C ASP A 71 3.11 4.15 -3.58
N ALA A 72 2.12 5.04 -3.64
CA ALA A 72 2.13 6.34 -2.97
C ALA A 72 2.24 6.23 -1.43
N LEU A 73 1.74 5.15 -0.85
CA LEU A 73 1.79 4.86 0.58
C LEU A 73 2.81 3.78 0.95
N ASN A 74 3.55 3.22 -0.02
CA ASN A 74 4.41 2.05 0.15
C ASN A 74 3.72 0.94 0.97
N LEU A 75 2.51 0.55 0.58
CA LEU A 75 1.75 -0.48 1.29
C LEU A 75 2.43 -1.85 1.26
N ASN A 76 3.42 -2.04 0.37
CA ASN A 76 4.29 -3.21 0.32
C ASN A 76 5.69 -2.96 0.89
N ALA A 77 5.83 -2.00 1.81
CA ALA A 77 7.03 -1.85 2.63
C ALA A 77 7.43 -3.20 3.25
N PRO A 78 8.73 -3.57 3.28
CA PRO A 78 9.17 -4.89 3.75
C PRO A 78 8.65 -5.25 5.14
N TYR A 79 8.65 -4.28 6.06
CA TYR A 79 8.00 -4.41 7.37
C TYR A 79 6.54 -4.87 7.26
N LEU A 80 5.69 -4.17 6.48
CA LEU A 80 4.26 -4.48 6.36
C LEU A 80 4.03 -5.85 5.71
N VAL A 81 4.80 -6.20 4.67
CA VAL A 81 4.69 -7.50 4.00
C VAL A 81 4.97 -8.64 4.98
N ARG A 82 6.02 -8.50 5.81
CA ARG A 82 6.36 -9.50 6.82
C ARG A 82 5.27 -9.63 7.88
N GLU A 83 4.76 -8.52 8.40
CA GLU A 83 3.72 -8.58 9.45
C GLU A 83 2.41 -9.16 8.91
N ARG A 84 1.98 -8.82 7.68
CA ARG A 84 0.79 -9.43 7.07
C ARG A 84 0.97 -10.93 6.85
N ARG A 85 2.14 -11.36 6.38
CA ARG A 85 2.44 -12.79 6.18
C ARG A 85 2.27 -13.56 7.47
N LYS A 86 2.84 -13.09 8.58
CA LYS A 86 2.69 -13.73 9.90
C LYS A 86 1.22 -13.92 10.28
N VAL A 87 0.42 -12.85 10.17
CA VAL A 87 -1.01 -12.90 10.49
C VAL A 87 -1.77 -13.88 9.59
N ILE A 88 -1.46 -13.92 8.29
CA ILE A 88 -2.09 -14.86 7.35
C ILE A 88 -1.70 -16.30 7.69
N GLU A 89 -0.41 -16.56 7.95
CA GLU A 89 0.10 -17.88 8.35
C GLU A 89 -0.51 -18.35 9.67
N GLU A 90 -0.73 -17.45 10.64
CA GLU A 90 -1.41 -17.77 11.92
C GLU A 90 -2.90 -18.11 11.74
N MET A 91 -3.56 -17.54 10.73
CA MET A 91 -4.99 -17.71 10.47
C MET A 91 -5.30 -18.89 9.54
N LEU A 92 -4.30 -19.41 8.81
CA LEU A 92 -4.44 -20.59 7.96
C LEU A 92 -4.03 -21.84 8.76
N PRO A 93 -4.95 -22.75 9.10
CA PRO A 93 -4.56 -24.03 9.69
C PRO A 93 -3.75 -24.81 8.65
N ILE A 94 -2.48 -25.01 8.94
CA ILE A 94 -1.58 -25.89 8.18
C ILE A 94 -1.86 -27.35 8.56
#